data_AF-A0A2R5GVI3-F1
#
_entry.id   AF-A0A2R5GVI3-F1
#
_cell.length_a   1.000
_cell.length_b   1.000
_cell.length_c   1.000
_cell.angle_alpha   90.00
_cell.angle_beta   90.00
_cell.angle_gamma   90.00
#
_symmetry.space_group_name_H-M   'P 1'
#
loop_
_entity.id
_entity.type
_entity.pdbx_description
1 polymer ?
#
loop_
_entity_poly.entity_id
_entity_poly.type
_entity_poly.pdbx_seq_one_letter_code
_entity_poly.pdbx_strand_id
1 'polypeptide(L)'
;MGVLQTAWEGPVARLMLSVVMGALMGLILSFVINCTLVEISLNAVFSFYFGFLFLLIGGLIIFRVSSHMQLGRRVLLYMFGVSIVSSGILCLLFKETWIFTLPRGLKAIVYGTLGAACSFAVTFSTLDLLNFFWALCMDSNTQGLIQSVQQVDLIMGTSLVLGLSFGLFFALFDVGKFAHSASDLRHELLHEEMFSVPLGIMAGSLAAAANETLRSRHEISRSDYKYSPLFSDDNDDDLI
;
A
#
# COMPACT_ATOMS: atom_id res chain seq x y z
N MET A 1 16.81 2.42 -36.32
CA MET A 1 16.66 1.77 -35.00
C MET A 1 17.13 2.61 -33.80
N GLY A 2 17.81 3.77 -33.96
CA GLY A 2 18.26 4.59 -32.82
C GLY A 2 17.25 5.60 -32.22
N VAL A 3 16.18 5.94 -32.94
CA VAL A 3 15.19 6.96 -32.48
C VAL A 3 14.17 6.37 -31.49
N LEU A 4 13.87 5.06 -31.59
CA LEU A 4 13.00 4.36 -30.63
C LEU A 4 13.72 4.07 -29.30
N GLN A 5 15.04 3.93 -29.32
CA GLN A 5 15.84 3.65 -28.12
C GLN A 5 16.02 4.91 -27.26
N THR A 6 16.18 6.08 -27.89
CA THR A 6 16.22 7.38 -27.19
C THR A 6 14.84 7.84 -26.70
N ALA A 7 13.75 7.43 -27.36
CA ALA A 7 12.39 7.70 -26.88
C ALA A 7 12.03 6.92 -25.59
N TRP A 8 12.62 5.72 -25.39
CA TRP A 8 12.40 4.89 -24.20
C TRP A 8 13.23 5.32 -22.98
N GLU A 9 14.36 6.03 -23.20
CA GLU A 9 15.25 6.49 -22.12
C GLU A 9 14.86 7.86 -21.54
N GLY A 10 13.82 8.50 -22.09
CA GLY A 10 13.35 9.80 -21.61
C GLY A 10 12.70 9.76 -20.22
N PRO A 11 12.80 10.84 -19.42
CA PRO A 11 12.12 10.95 -18.12
C PRO A 11 10.59 10.77 -18.25
N VAL A 12 10.02 11.11 -19.41
CA VAL A 12 8.60 10.92 -19.72
C VAL A 12 8.24 9.44 -19.87
N ALA A 13 9.09 8.63 -20.51
CA ALA A 13 8.83 7.19 -20.68
C ALA A 13 8.87 6.46 -19.34
N ARG A 14 9.82 6.82 -18.46
CA ARG A 14 9.88 6.32 -17.07
C ARG A 14 8.62 6.66 -16.28
N LEU A 15 8.13 7.89 -16.38
CA LEU A 15 6.90 8.33 -15.71
C LEU A 15 5.67 7.58 -16.24
N MET A 16 5.56 7.42 -17.56
CA MET A 16 4.44 6.68 -18.15
C MET A 16 4.46 5.22 -17.70
N LEU A 17 5.64 4.59 -17.67
CA LEU A 17 5.77 3.22 -17.19
C LEU A 17 5.38 3.10 -15.72
N SER A 18 5.82 4.04 -14.86
CA SER A 18 5.45 4.01 -13.44
C SER A 18 3.95 4.18 -13.24
N VAL A 19 3.31 5.09 -13.98
CA VAL A 19 1.86 5.30 -13.97
C VAL A 19 1.10 4.03 -14.37
N VAL A 20 1.53 3.36 -15.45
CA VAL A 20 0.91 2.11 -15.91
C VAL A 20 1.06 1.00 -14.88
N MET A 21 2.25 0.83 -14.30
CA MET A 21 2.49 -0.17 -13.27
C MET A 21 1.70 0.14 -11.99
N GLY A 22 1.58 1.42 -11.62
CA GLY A 22 0.76 1.88 -10.51
C GLY A 22 -0.73 1.62 -10.72
N ALA A 23 -1.24 1.88 -11.92
CA ALA A 23 -2.61 1.57 -12.30
C ALA A 23 -2.91 0.07 -12.21
N LEU A 24 -2.00 -0.78 -12.72
CA LEU A 24 -2.13 -2.23 -12.65
C LEU A 24 -2.12 -2.72 -11.20
N MET A 25 -1.22 -2.21 -10.38
CA MET A 25 -1.16 -2.54 -8.96
C MET A 25 -2.42 -2.09 -8.22
N GLY A 26 -2.94 -0.90 -8.53
CA GLY A 26 -4.19 -0.39 -7.98
C GLY A 26 -5.40 -1.24 -8.34
N LEU A 27 -5.46 -1.76 -9.58
CA LEU A 27 -6.48 -2.71 -10.03
C LEU A 27 -6.42 -4.01 -9.21
N ILE A 28 -5.23 -4.59 -9.05
CA ILE A 28 -5.03 -5.83 -8.27
C ILE A 28 -5.44 -5.60 -6.82
N LEU A 29 -5.01 -4.48 -6.21
CA LEU A 29 -5.37 -4.14 -4.84
C LEU A 29 -6.88 -4.01 -4.66
N SER A 30 -7.57 -3.29 -5.56
CA SER A 30 -9.02 -3.15 -5.50
C SER A 30 -9.72 -4.50 -5.55
N PHE A 31 -9.31 -5.38 -6.46
CA PHE A 31 -9.88 -6.71 -6.61
C PHE A 31 -9.65 -7.57 -5.34
N VAL A 32 -8.41 -7.65 -4.87
CA VAL A 32 -8.06 -8.48 -3.70
C VAL A 32 -8.76 -7.99 -2.44
N ILE A 33 -8.79 -6.69 -2.18
CA ILE A 33 -9.41 -6.13 -0.97
C ILE A 33 -10.92 -6.38 -0.99
N ASN A 34 -11.58 -6.18 -2.13
CA ASN A 34 -13.02 -6.41 -2.25
C ASN A 34 -13.39 -7.87 -2.06
N CYS A 35 -12.68 -8.80 -2.73
CA CYS A 35 -12.90 -10.22 -2.52
C CYS A 35 -12.67 -10.62 -1.05
N THR A 36 -11.65 -10.04 -0.40
CA THR A 36 -11.35 -10.32 1.01
C THR A 36 -12.46 -9.81 1.94
N LEU A 37 -12.98 -8.60 1.70
CA LEU A 37 -14.08 -8.03 2.49
C LEU A 37 -15.36 -8.86 2.35
N VAL A 38 -15.68 -9.28 1.13
CA VAL A 38 -16.82 -10.16 0.84
C VAL A 38 -16.68 -11.48 1.60
N GLU A 39 -15.53 -12.14 1.47
CA GLU A 39 -15.31 -13.45 2.09
C GLU A 39 -15.37 -13.37 3.62
N ILE A 40 -14.76 -12.34 4.22
CA ILE A 40 -14.82 -12.10 5.67
C ILE A 40 -16.26 -11.84 6.13
N SER A 41 -17.07 -11.18 5.30
CA SER A 41 -18.47 -10.89 5.65
C SER A 41 -19.40 -12.11 5.57
N LEU A 42 -19.05 -13.11 4.75
CA LEU A 42 -19.89 -14.27 4.48
C LEU A 42 -19.49 -15.51 5.28
N ASN A 43 -18.21 -15.69 5.59
CA ASN A 43 -17.71 -16.92 6.21
C ASN A 43 -16.90 -16.65 7.49
N ALA A 44 -17.43 -17.10 8.63
CA ALA A 44 -16.79 -16.97 9.93
C ALA A 44 -15.40 -17.64 10.01
N VAL A 45 -15.18 -18.74 9.29
CA VAL A 45 -13.89 -19.45 9.27
C VAL A 45 -12.82 -18.59 8.58
N PHE A 46 -13.17 -17.93 7.47
CA PHE A 46 -12.27 -17.00 6.81
C PHE A 46 -12.00 -15.76 7.67
N SER A 47 -13.02 -15.21 8.33
CA SER A 47 -12.85 -14.13 9.29
C SER A 47 -11.86 -14.50 10.41
N PHE A 48 -11.94 -15.74 10.91
CA PHE A 48 -11.00 -16.22 11.93
C PHE A 48 -9.56 -16.29 11.42
N TYR A 49 -9.36 -16.82 10.20
CA TYR A 49 -8.04 -16.90 9.56
C TYR A 49 -7.42 -15.52 9.32
N PHE A 50 -8.18 -14.60 8.71
CA PHE A 50 -7.71 -13.23 8.46
C PHE A 50 -7.49 -12.45 9.76
N GLY A 51 -8.30 -12.69 10.79
CA GLY A 51 -8.08 -12.13 12.12
C GLY A 51 -6.73 -12.54 12.71
N PHE A 52 -6.37 -13.83 12.60
CA PHE A 52 -5.06 -14.32 13.04
C PHE A 52 -3.92 -13.75 12.19
N LEU A 53 -4.08 -13.65 10.87
CA LEU A 53 -3.08 -13.01 9.99
C LEU A 53 -2.85 -11.55 10.36
N PHE A 54 -3.91 -10.77 10.61
CA PHE A 54 -3.77 -9.38 11.06
C PHE A 54 -3.10 -9.26 12.42
N LEU A 55 -3.38 -10.17 13.36
CA LEU A 55 -2.65 -10.20 14.64
C LEU A 55 -1.15 -10.48 14.44
N LEU A 56 -0.80 -11.43 13.58
CA LEU A 56 0.60 -11.74 13.29
C LEU A 56 1.30 -10.57 12.59
N ILE A 57 0.72 -10.03 11.52
CA ILE A 57 1.31 -8.92 10.75
C ILE A 57 1.42 -7.67 11.63
N GLY A 58 0.36 -7.30 12.35
CA GLY A 58 0.35 -6.17 13.26
C GLY A 58 1.36 -6.34 14.41
N GLY A 59 1.44 -7.54 14.99
CA GLY A 59 2.42 -7.87 16.02
C GLY A 59 3.87 -7.77 15.51
N LEU A 60 4.15 -8.29 14.31
CA LEU A 60 5.46 -8.16 13.67
C LEU A 60 5.84 -6.71 13.40
N ILE A 61 4.90 -5.87 12.98
CA ILE A 61 5.13 -4.43 12.76
C ILE A 61 5.47 -3.74 14.09
N ILE A 62 4.68 -3.97 15.15
CA ILE A 62 4.94 -3.40 16.48
C ILE A 62 6.30 -3.86 17.00
N PHE A 63 6.62 -5.15 16.86
CA PHE A 63 7.92 -5.69 17.24
C PHE A 63 9.08 -5.01 16.49
N ARG A 64 8.95 -4.84 15.17
CA ARG A 64 9.94 -4.16 14.33
C ARG A 64 10.11 -2.68 14.66
N VAL A 65 9.02 -2.00 15.03
CA VAL A 65 9.04 -0.59 15.45
C VAL A 65 9.75 -0.42 16.80
N SER A 66 9.70 -1.43 17.66
CA SER A 66 10.35 -1.40 18.96
C SER A 66 11.88 -1.45 18.86
N SER A 67 12.44 -2.12 17.84
CA SER A 67 13.87 -2.41 17.77
C SER A 67 14.73 -1.30 17.13
N HIS A 68 14.28 -0.56 16.11
CA HIS A 68 15.18 0.38 15.39
C HIS A 68 14.46 1.53 14.63
N MET A 69 13.90 2.54 15.31
CA MET A 69 13.20 3.66 14.64
C MET A 69 13.41 5.05 15.27
N GLN A 70 13.49 6.08 14.42
CA GLN A 70 13.44 7.52 14.80
C GLN A 70 12.08 7.88 15.44
N LEU A 71 12.08 8.81 16.42
CA LEU A 71 10.95 9.07 17.33
C LEU A 71 9.60 9.36 16.64
N GLY A 72 9.58 10.21 15.60
CA GLY A 72 8.33 10.59 14.91
C GLY A 72 7.70 9.45 14.11
N ARG A 73 8.51 8.72 13.33
CA ARG A 73 8.05 7.56 12.54
C ARG A 73 7.62 6.40 13.42
N ARG A 74 8.23 6.27 14.60
CA ARG A 74 7.88 5.26 15.60
C ARG A 74 6.42 5.40 16.03
N VAL A 75 5.94 6.61 16.25
CA VAL A 75 4.54 6.85 16.66
C VAL A 75 3.57 6.45 15.56
N LEU A 76 3.81 6.88 14.32
CA LEU A 76 2.89 6.59 13.21
C LEU A 76 2.79 5.09 12.93
N LEU A 77 3.93 4.39 12.80
CA LEU A 77 3.95 2.94 12.59
C LEU A 77 3.38 2.17 13.78
N TYR A 78 3.55 2.67 15.00
CA TYR A 78 2.95 2.07 16.19
C TYR A 78 1.42 2.21 16.18
N MET A 79 0.89 3.42 15.95
CA MET A 79 -0.55 3.66 15.81
C MET A 79 -1.15 2.78 14.71
N PHE A 80 -0.41 2.62 13.61
CA PHE A 80 -0.81 1.79 12.50
C PHE A 80 -0.84 0.30 12.88
N GLY A 81 0.22 -0.21 13.50
CA GLY A 81 0.27 -1.57 14.01
C GLY A 81 -0.85 -1.86 15.02
N VAL A 82 -1.14 -0.92 15.92
CA VAL A 82 -2.28 -1.00 16.85
C VAL A 82 -3.60 -1.06 16.09
N SER A 83 -3.80 -0.27 15.03
CA SER A 83 -5.00 -0.30 14.20
C SER A 83 -5.18 -1.64 13.46
N ILE A 84 -4.10 -2.28 13.00
CA ILE A 84 -4.17 -3.60 12.40
C ILE A 84 -4.55 -4.64 13.46
N VAL A 85 -3.88 -4.60 14.62
CA VAL A 85 -4.17 -5.53 15.73
C VAL A 85 -5.62 -5.38 16.19
N SER A 86 -6.11 -4.15 16.36
CA SER A 86 -7.52 -3.92 16.71
C SER A 86 -8.46 -4.46 15.64
N SER A 87 -8.14 -4.29 14.36
CA SER A 87 -8.93 -4.85 13.25
C SER A 87 -8.91 -6.38 13.27
N GLY A 88 -7.77 -7.01 13.60
CA GLY A 88 -7.64 -8.45 13.78
C GLY A 88 -8.48 -8.97 14.96
N ILE A 89 -8.46 -8.29 16.11
CA ILE A 89 -9.32 -8.62 17.27
C ILE A 89 -10.79 -8.48 16.88
N LEU A 90 -11.17 -7.40 16.19
CA LEU A 90 -12.54 -7.24 15.68
C LEU A 90 -12.91 -8.42 14.78
N CYS A 91 -12.05 -8.81 13.83
CA CYS A 91 -12.27 -9.94 12.93
C CYS A 91 -12.45 -11.29 13.68
N LEU A 92 -11.76 -11.49 14.82
CA LEU A 92 -11.93 -12.68 15.66
C LEU A 92 -13.20 -12.66 16.50
N LEU A 93 -13.62 -11.47 16.96
CA LEU A 93 -14.85 -11.28 17.72
C LEU A 93 -16.10 -11.21 16.84
N PHE A 94 -15.91 -11.08 15.53
CA PHE A 94 -16.97 -11.08 14.52
C PHE A 94 -17.71 -12.42 14.52
N LYS A 95 -18.91 -12.45 15.09
CA LYS A 95 -19.90 -13.51 14.88
C LYS A 95 -20.85 -13.10 13.76
N GLU A 96 -21.24 -14.06 12.91
CA GLU A 96 -22.18 -13.88 11.78
C GLU A 96 -23.44 -13.08 12.17
N THR A 97 -23.97 -13.25 13.39
CA THR A 97 -25.20 -12.58 13.84
C THR A 97 -25.03 -11.09 14.18
N TRP A 98 -23.81 -10.61 14.43
CA TRP A 98 -23.57 -9.22 14.83
C TRP A 98 -23.59 -8.25 13.63
N ILE A 99 -23.14 -8.71 12.44
CA ILE A 99 -23.13 -7.91 11.20
C ILE A 99 -24.52 -7.38 10.82
N PHE A 100 -25.55 -8.21 11.01
CA PHE A 100 -26.92 -7.88 10.61
C PHE A 100 -27.60 -6.90 11.57
N THR A 101 -27.12 -6.82 12.82
CA THR A 101 -27.76 -6.05 13.88
C THR A 101 -27.12 -4.67 14.07
N LEU A 102 -25.92 -4.44 13.51
CA LEU A 102 -25.20 -3.18 13.66
C LEU A 102 -25.86 -2.01 12.89
N PRO A 103 -25.89 -0.79 13.46
CA PRO A 103 -26.31 0.41 12.73
C PRO A 103 -25.32 0.73 11.61
N ARG A 104 -25.83 1.34 10.53
CA ARG A 104 -25.06 1.65 9.30
C ARG A 104 -23.72 2.35 9.56
N GLY A 105 -23.70 3.31 10.50
CA GLY A 105 -22.48 4.05 10.84
C GLY A 105 -21.40 3.18 11.48
N LEU A 106 -21.77 2.31 12.44
CA LEU A 106 -20.81 1.44 13.10
C LEU A 106 -20.31 0.35 12.13
N LYS A 107 -21.20 -0.14 11.25
CA LYS A 107 -20.83 -1.02 10.13
C LYS A 107 -19.76 -0.36 9.23
N ALA A 108 -19.95 0.91 8.88
CA ALA A 108 -18.98 1.67 8.09
C ALA A 108 -17.62 1.83 8.77
N ILE A 109 -17.59 2.14 10.07
CA ILE A 109 -16.33 2.25 10.83
C ILE A 109 -15.59 0.91 10.82
N VAL A 110 -16.30 -0.17 11.10
CA VAL A 110 -15.72 -1.50 11.22
C VAL A 110 -15.16 -1.98 9.88
N TYR A 111 -15.95 -1.97 8.80
CA TYR A 111 -15.45 -2.38 7.48
C TYR A 111 -14.42 -1.39 6.93
N GLY A 112 -14.51 -0.09 7.25
CA GLY A 112 -13.48 0.89 6.94
C GLY A 112 -12.13 0.52 7.57
N THR A 113 -12.12 0.22 8.88
CA THR A 113 -10.89 -0.22 9.56
C THR A 113 -10.36 -1.56 9.05
N LEU A 114 -11.25 -2.49 8.71
CA LEU A 114 -10.89 -3.79 8.14
C LEU A 114 -10.28 -3.64 6.73
N GLY A 115 -10.89 -2.81 5.89
CA GLY A 115 -10.40 -2.47 4.56
C GLY A 115 -9.05 -1.76 4.61
N ALA A 116 -8.87 -0.83 5.56
CA ALA A 116 -7.60 -0.16 5.81
C ALA A 116 -6.48 -1.15 6.21
N ALA A 117 -6.76 -2.06 7.15
CA ALA A 117 -5.82 -3.08 7.58
C ALA A 117 -5.47 -4.06 6.44
N CYS A 118 -6.47 -4.51 5.67
CA CYS A 118 -6.28 -5.38 4.52
C CYS A 118 -5.44 -4.72 3.43
N SER A 119 -5.81 -3.49 3.02
CA SER A 119 -5.09 -2.74 2.00
C SER A 119 -3.62 -2.55 2.33
N PHE A 120 -3.35 -2.21 3.59
CA PHE A 120 -1.97 -2.07 4.03
C PHE A 120 -1.23 -3.40 4.09
N ALA A 121 -1.83 -4.46 4.62
CA ALA A 121 -1.20 -5.77 4.69
C ALA A 121 -0.81 -6.25 3.29
N VAL A 122 -1.72 -6.17 2.31
CA VAL A 122 -1.45 -6.55 0.92
C VAL A 122 -0.39 -5.65 0.31
N THR A 123 -0.49 -4.33 0.47
CA THR A 123 0.48 -3.38 -0.07
C THR A 123 1.88 -3.67 0.48
N PHE A 124 2.03 -3.80 1.80
CA PHE A 124 3.30 -4.07 2.46
C PHE A 124 3.89 -5.42 2.04
N SER A 125 3.07 -6.48 1.99
CA SER A 125 3.50 -7.79 1.48
C SER A 125 3.94 -7.72 0.02
N THR A 126 3.27 -6.94 -0.83
CA THR A 126 3.71 -6.76 -2.22
C THR A 126 5.02 -5.98 -2.30
N LEU A 127 5.21 -4.94 -1.48
CA LEU A 127 6.48 -4.21 -1.44
C LEU A 127 7.64 -5.11 -1.01
N ASP A 128 7.42 -5.96 0.00
CA ASP A 128 8.42 -6.92 0.47
C ASP A 128 8.73 -7.96 -0.61
N LEU A 129 7.72 -8.48 -1.32
CA LEU A 129 7.90 -9.38 -2.46
C LEU A 129 8.68 -8.71 -3.60
N LEU A 130 8.34 -7.48 -3.97
CA LEU A 130 9.03 -6.72 -5.01
C LEU A 130 10.49 -6.46 -4.62
N ASN A 131 10.74 -6.06 -3.37
CA ASN A 131 12.09 -5.88 -2.84
C ASN A 131 12.88 -7.19 -2.83
N PHE A 132 12.24 -8.30 -2.48
CA PHE A 132 12.84 -9.63 -2.50
C PHE A 132 13.21 -10.07 -3.92
N PHE A 133 12.29 -9.97 -4.88
CA PHE A 133 12.57 -10.28 -6.29
C PHE A 133 13.66 -9.39 -6.86
N TRP A 134 13.65 -8.10 -6.53
CA TRP A 134 14.70 -7.18 -6.96
C TRP A 134 16.08 -7.59 -6.43
N ALA A 135 16.16 -8.00 -5.16
CA ALA A 135 17.38 -8.49 -4.53
C ALA A 135 17.88 -9.81 -5.13
N LEU A 136 17.00 -10.65 -5.69
CA LEU A 136 17.38 -11.88 -6.38
C LEU A 136 17.91 -11.63 -7.80
N CYS A 137 17.41 -10.60 -8.49
CA CYS A 137 17.70 -10.36 -9.90
C CYS A 137 18.89 -9.43 -10.15
N MET A 138 19.29 -8.58 -9.19
CA MET A 138 20.39 -7.64 -9.37
C MET A 138 21.57 -7.92 -8.43
N ASP A 139 22.76 -7.56 -8.90
CA ASP A 139 24.01 -7.68 -8.13
C ASP A 139 23.94 -6.91 -6.81
N SER A 140 24.63 -7.44 -5.79
CA SER A 140 24.62 -7.01 -4.37
C SER A 140 24.84 -5.52 -4.08
N ASN A 141 25.22 -4.72 -5.07
CA ASN A 141 25.51 -3.29 -4.96
C ASN A 141 24.38 -2.39 -5.49
N THR A 142 23.26 -2.95 -5.96
CA THR A 142 22.11 -2.19 -6.44
C THR A 142 21.11 -1.90 -5.32
N GLN A 143 20.74 -0.62 -5.24
CA GLN A 143 19.78 -0.11 -4.28
C GLN A 143 18.37 -0.66 -4.58
N GLY A 144 17.64 -1.10 -3.53
CA GLY A 144 16.29 -1.65 -3.67
C GLY A 144 15.27 -0.66 -4.26
N LEU A 145 14.18 -1.17 -4.83
CA LEU A 145 13.18 -0.39 -5.58
C LEU A 145 12.52 0.75 -4.76
N ILE A 146 12.38 0.57 -3.45
CA ILE A 146 11.86 1.57 -2.52
C ILE A 146 12.88 1.75 -1.40
N GLN A 147 13.59 2.88 -1.40
CA GLN A 147 14.63 3.15 -0.40
C GLN A 147 14.37 4.41 0.42
N SER A 148 13.62 5.38 -0.11
CA SER A 148 13.41 6.63 0.60
C SER A 148 12.26 6.52 1.59
N VAL A 149 12.47 7.08 2.79
CA VAL A 149 11.45 7.18 3.85
C VAL A 149 10.18 7.88 3.32
N GLN A 150 10.34 8.89 2.47
CA GLN A 150 9.23 9.63 1.88
C GLN A 150 8.37 8.77 0.94
N GLN A 151 8.98 7.81 0.25
CA GLN A 151 8.26 6.88 -0.63
C GLN A 151 7.42 5.89 0.17
N VAL A 152 7.98 5.39 1.28
CA VAL A 152 7.25 4.50 2.19
C VAL A 152 6.07 5.23 2.84
N ASP A 153 6.27 6.47 3.29
CA ASP A 153 5.19 7.27 3.90
C ASP A 153 4.07 7.58 2.89
N LEU A 154 4.42 7.88 1.63
CA LEU A 154 3.45 8.06 0.55
C LEU A 154 2.63 6.78 0.29
N ILE A 155 3.28 5.63 0.19
CA ILE A 155 2.59 4.35 -0.06
C ILE A 155 1.71 3.95 1.12
N MET A 156 2.17 4.17 2.34
CA MET A 156 1.38 3.92 3.56
C MET A 156 0.16 4.84 3.64
N GLY A 157 0.32 6.13 3.33
CA GLY A 157 -0.80 7.08 3.29
C GLY A 157 -1.84 6.73 2.22
N THR A 158 -1.38 6.40 1.01
CA THR A 158 -2.27 6.06 -0.11
C THR A 158 -3.03 4.75 0.13
N SER A 159 -2.37 3.71 0.66
CA SER A 159 -3.04 2.44 1.02
C SER A 159 -4.04 2.61 2.16
N LEU A 160 -3.77 3.46 3.16
CA LEU A 160 -4.74 3.79 4.20
C LEU A 160 -6.01 4.42 3.63
N VAL A 161 -5.86 5.45 2.77
CA VAL A 161 -6.99 6.14 2.14
C VAL A 161 -7.78 5.20 1.25
N LEU A 162 -7.10 4.37 0.45
CA LEU A 162 -7.74 3.37 -0.40
C LEU A 162 -8.53 2.33 0.41
N GLY A 163 -7.89 1.72 1.41
CA GLY A 163 -8.53 0.70 2.23
C GLY A 163 -9.74 1.23 3.02
N LEU A 164 -9.64 2.45 3.55
CA LEU A 164 -10.78 3.13 4.19
C LEU A 164 -11.92 3.35 3.18
N SER A 165 -11.59 3.79 1.96
CA SER A 165 -12.59 4.04 0.93
C SER A 165 -13.30 2.75 0.50
N PHE A 166 -12.56 1.67 0.23
CA PHE A 166 -13.13 0.39 -0.14
C PHE A 166 -14.00 -0.21 0.97
N GLY A 167 -13.51 -0.17 2.22
CA GLY A 167 -14.29 -0.64 3.37
C GLY A 167 -15.57 0.17 3.61
N LEU A 168 -15.51 1.49 3.37
CA LEU A 168 -16.67 2.37 3.50
C LEU A 168 -17.69 2.12 2.39
N PHE A 169 -17.27 1.99 1.13
CA PHE A 169 -18.17 1.61 0.04
C PHE A 169 -18.83 0.26 0.32
N PHE A 170 -18.04 -0.75 0.70
CA PHE A 170 -18.55 -2.06 1.06
C PHE A 170 -19.63 -2.00 2.15
N ALA A 171 -19.44 -1.17 3.18
CA ALA A 171 -20.44 -0.97 4.23
C ALA A 171 -21.69 -0.21 3.77
N LEU A 172 -21.55 0.76 2.87
CA LEU A 172 -22.66 1.56 2.35
C LEU A 172 -23.58 0.75 1.43
N PHE A 173 -23.02 -0.12 0.59
CA PHE A 173 -23.78 -1.01 -0.29
C PHE A 173 -24.47 -2.15 0.49
N ASP A 174 -24.18 -2.32 1.78
CA ASP A 174 -24.85 -3.25 2.68
C ASP A 174 -24.91 -4.69 2.14
N VAL A 175 -23.84 -5.10 1.45
CA VAL A 175 -23.71 -6.35 0.68
C VAL A 175 -24.10 -7.57 1.51
N GLY A 176 -23.84 -7.54 2.82
CA GLY A 176 -24.19 -8.62 3.75
C GLY A 176 -25.68 -8.98 3.78
N LYS A 177 -26.60 -8.05 3.48
CA LYS A 177 -28.05 -8.34 3.50
C LYS A 177 -28.52 -9.31 2.42
N PHE A 178 -27.78 -9.42 1.31
CA PHE A 178 -28.14 -10.26 0.18
C PHE A 178 -27.46 -11.64 0.23
N ALA A 179 -26.80 -11.98 1.34
CA ALA A 179 -26.07 -13.25 1.51
C ALA A 179 -26.92 -14.52 1.29
N HIS A 180 -28.24 -14.43 1.42
CA HIS A 180 -29.15 -15.58 1.24
C HIS A 180 -29.51 -15.87 -0.23
N SER A 181 -29.21 -14.97 -1.18
CA SER A 181 -29.60 -15.11 -2.58
C SER A 181 -28.40 -14.83 -3.50
N ALA A 182 -27.85 -15.88 -4.12
CA ALA A 182 -26.62 -15.80 -4.90
C ALA A 182 -26.73 -14.88 -6.13
N SER A 183 -27.92 -14.77 -6.73
CA SER A 183 -28.16 -13.85 -7.86
C SER A 183 -28.10 -12.39 -7.44
N ASP A 184 -28.69 -12.07 -6.29
CA ASP A 184 -28.79 -10.70 -5.79
C ASP A 184 -27.44 -10.23 -5.24
N LEU A 185 -26.69 -11.15 -4.61
CA LEU A 185 -25.32 -10.90 -4.19
C LEU A 185 -24.41 -10.53 -5.39
N ARG A 186 -24.49 -11.28 -6.49
CA ARG A 186 -23.66 -11.00 -7.68
C ARG A 186 -23.97 -9.63 -8.28
N HIS A 187 -25.23 -9.23 -8.31
CA HIS A 187 -25.63 -7.93 -8.86
C HIS A 187 -25.06 -6.78 -8.03
N GLU A 188 -25.12 -6.87 -6.70
CA GLU A 188 -24.59 -5.84 -5.80
C GLU A 188 -23.06 -5.78 -5.83
N LEU A 189 -22.40 -6.94 -5.94
CA LEU A 189 -20.94 -7.02 -6.11
C LEU A 189 -20.46 -6.34 -7.38
N LEU A 190 -21.14 -6.56 -8.51
CA LEU A 190 -20.78 -5.89 -9.77
C LEU A 190 -20.97 -4.37 -9.66
N HIS A 191 -21.98 -3.92 -8.93
CA HIS A 191 -22.23 -2.49 -8.71
C HIS A 191 -21.12 -1.87 -7.85
N GLU A 192 -20.70 -2.54 -6.79
CA GLU A 192 -19.59 -2.12 -5.93
C GLU A 192 -18.25 -2.13 -6.70
N GLU A 193 -18.00 -3.15 -7.52
CA GLU A 193 -16.82 -3.27 -8.39
C GLU A 193 -16.69 -2.11 -9.38
N MET A 194 -17.82 -1.63 -9.93
CA MET A 194 -17.83 -0.48 -10.85
C MET A 194 -17.30 0.82 -10.21
N PHE A 195 -17.34 0.96 -8.87
CA PHE A 195 -16.83 2.15 -8.18
C PHE A 195 -15.44 1.96 -7.59
N SER A 196 -15.15 0.79 -7.05
CA SER A 196 -13.88 0.48 -6.39
C SER A 196 -12.73 0.34 -7.40
N VAL A 197 -12.93 -0.35 -8.52
CA VAL A 197 -11.89 -0.56 -9.54
C VAL A 197 -11.34 0.75 -10.11
N PRO A 198 -12.16 1.70 -10.60
CA PRO A 198 -11.63 2.97 -11.11
C PRO A 198 -10.94 3.78 -10.01
N LEU A 199 -11.43 3.73 -8.76
CA LEU A 199 -10.78 4.37 -7.63
C LEU A 199 -9.38 3.79 -7.38
N GLY A 200 -9.25 2.46 -7.42
CA GLY A 200 -7.97 1.76 -7.31
C GLY A 200 -6.99 2.15 -8.40
N ILE A 201 -7.44 2.18 -9.66
CA ILE A 201 -6.61 2.59 -10.82
C ILE A 201 -6.15 4.05 -10.66
N MET A 202 -7.05 4.97 -10.31
CA MET A 202 -6.73 6.39 -10.13
C MET A 202 -5.76 6.63 -8.98
N ALA A 203 -6.01 6.00 -7.82
CA ALA A 203 -5.13 6.16 -6.67
C ALA A 203 -3.77 5.50 -6.91
N GLY A 204 -3.73 4.33 -7.53
CA GLY A 204 -2.49 3.62 -7.86
C GLY A 204 -1.63 4.37 -8.88
N SER A 205 -2.25 4.93 -9.92
CA SER A 205 -1.55 5.79 -10.90
C SER A 205 -1.01 7.07 -10.25
N LEU A 206 -1.81 7.74 -9.41
CA LEU A 206 -1.39 8.94 -8.69
C LEU A 206 -0.25 8.63 -7.72
N ALA A 207 -0.34 7.54 -6.96
CA ALA A 207 0.70 7.10 -6.04
C ALA A 207 2.01 6.80 -6.77
N ALA A 208 1.97 6.13 -7.92
CA ALA A 208 3.15 5.81 -8.70
C ALA A 208 3.76 7.05 -9.38
N ALA A 209 2.94 7.98 -9.87
CA ALA A 209 3.42 9.25 -10.39
C ALA A 209 4.12 10.06 -9.29
N ALA A 210 3.48 10.20 -8.12
CA ALA A 210 4.06 10.87 -6.97
C ALA A 210 5.36 10.19 -6.52
N ASN A 211 5.39 8.85 -6.47
CA ASN A 211 6.59 8.09 -6.14
C ASN A 211 7.75 8.33 -7.12
N GLU A 212 7.46 8.39 -8.43
CA GLU A 212 8.47 8.69 -9.45
C GLU A 212 8.99 10.12 -9.32
N THR A 213 8.12 11.11 -9.06
CA THR A 213 8.57 12.50 -8.87
C THR A 213 9.49 12.65 -7.65
N LEU A 214 9.19 11.92 -6.56
CA LEU A 214 10.06 11.84 -5.39
C LEU A 214 11.40 11.16 -5.71
N ARG A 215 11.37 10.09 -6.52
CA ARG A 215 12.57 9.40 -6.97
C ARG A 215 13.48 10.30 -7.80
N SER A 216 12.93 11.02 -8.79
CA SER A 216 13.70 11.94 -9.63
C SER A 216 14.32 13.08 -8.82
N ARG A 217 13.60 13.64 -7.84
CA ARG A 217 14.15 14.68 -6.93
C ARG A 217 15.32 14.15 -6.11
N HIS A 218 15.25 12.90 -5.66
CA HIS A 218 16.32 12.27 -4.89
C HIS A 218 17.56 12.00 -5.75
N GLU A 219 17.38 11.55 -6.99
CA GLU A 219 18.45 11.36 -7.98
C GLU A 219 19.17 12.70 -8.29
N ILE A 220 18.42 13.78 -8.53
CA ILE A 220 18.98 15.13 -8.78
C ILE A 220 19.80 15.62 -7.58
N SER A 221 19.23 15.54 -6.38
CA SER A 221 19.93 15.99 -5.15
C SER A 221 21.23 15.21 -4.94
N ARG A 222 21.25 13.90 -5.24
CA ARG A 222 22.46 13.08 -5.12
C ARG A 222 23.50 13.40 -6.18
N SER A 223 23.07 13.83 -7.37
CA SER A 223 23.97 14.29 -8.43
C SER A 223 24.65 15.62 -8.07
N ASP A 224 23.94 16.54 -7.41
CA ASP A 224 24.53 17.80 -6.91
C ASP A 224 25.62 17.57 -5.85
N TYR A 225 25.52 16.49 -5.06
CA TYR A 225 26.58 16.11 -4.11
C TYR A 225 27.73 15.31 -4.74
N LYS A 226 27.67 14.96 -6.03
CA LYS A 226 28.68 14.10 -6.68
C LYS A 226 29.76 14.87 -7.44
N TYR A 227 29.75 16.20 -7.45
CA TYR A 227 30.86 17.03 -7.96
C TYR A 227 31.05 18.30 -7.11
N SER A 228 31.80 18.14 -6.02
CA SER A 228 32.86 19.11 -5.71
C SER A 228 34.14 18.29 -5.75
N PRO A 229 35.03 18.42 -6.75
CA PRO A 229 36.38 17.99 -6.54
C PRO A 229 36.89 18.85 -5.38
N LEU A 230 36.96 18.27 -4.18
CA LEU A 230 37.65 18.89 -3.04
C LEU A 230 39.17 18.94 -3.25
N PHE A 231 39.62 18.63 -4.47
CA PHE A 231 40.98 18.60 -4.96
C PHE A 231 40.98 19.05 -6.43
N SER A 232 40.43 20.23 -6.72
CA SER A 232 40.93 21.01 -7.87
C SER A 232 42.09 21.84 -7.34
N ASP A 233 43.28 21.51 -7.83
CA ASP A 233 44.55 22.20 -7.62
C ASP A 233 44.40 23.71 -7.54
N ASP A 234 45.06 24.31 -6.55
CA ASP A 234 45.81 25.55 -6.71
C ASP A 234 46.89 25.57 -5.63
N ASN A 235 48.14 25.47 -6.08
CA ASN A 235 49.28 26.33 -5.73
C ASN A 235 49.56 26.62 -4.26
N ASP A 236 50.79 26.79 -3.82
CA ASP A 236 52.15 26.73 -4.33
C ASP A 236 52.98 26.87 -3.03
N ASP A 237 54.25 26.50 -3.09
CA ASP A 237 55.35 27.14 -2.37
C ASP A 237 55.01 27.98 -1.14
N ASP A 238 55.42 27.53 0.06
CA ASP A 238 56.25 28.35 0.94
C ASP A 238 56.61 27.69 2.30
N LEU A 239 57.93 27.61 2.51
CA LEU A 239 58.65 27.99 3.73
C LEU A 239 58.76 27.01 4.94
N ILE A 240 59.99 26.45 4.98
CA ILE A 240 60.89 26.09 6.11
C ILE A 240 60.81 24.66 6.65
#